data_AF-A0A2R5L261-F1
#
_entry.id   AF-A0A2R5L261-F1
#
_cell.length_a   1.000
_cell.length_b   1.000
_cell.length_c   1.000
_cell.angle_alpha   90.00
_cell.angle_beta   90.00
_cell.angle_gamma   90.00
#
_symmetry.space_group_name_H-M   'P 1'
#
loop_
_entity.id
_entity.type
_entity.pdbx_description
1 polymer ?
#
loop_
_entity_poly.entity_id
_entity_poly.type
_entity_poly.pdbx_seq_one_letter_code
_entity_poly.pdbx_strand_id
1 'polypeptide(L)'
;REWRELSSEDRLQLRHYVMQYVVARPQQPHYVRETLVQVVAIMVKRGSVEDGGEERAQLLTEVEQLIQSPQPIMRMIGCSIVSALMQEYAVTVKSTDVGITWETHFKAKKQFEGAHLRRIFHFILGLLKEGQESMEAAEGGGGGKLLQGEQRALLHRLLMLAESTLTWTFISLHLPKRLMSVFEQDQNPSLRPGQQWEETFKDTSLLHLFFKLYWLVRSDWELGHHALNCLVQLASLNGVSLISKQNRLAYLTHYLT
;
A
#
# COMPACT_ATOMS: atom_id res chain seq x y z
N ARG A 1 23.72 -1.94 11.34
CA ARG A 1 24.41 -1.09 12.36
C ARG A 1 25.48 -0.26 11.67
N GLU A 2 26.29 -0.89 10.84
CA GLU A 2 27.36 -0.29 10.02
C GLU A 2 26.86 0.44 8.76
N TRP A 3 25.61 0.94 8.75
CA TRP A 3 25.05 1.57 7.54
C TRP A 3 25.95 2.72 7.06
N ARG A 4 26.41 3.57 7.98
CA ARG A 4 27.27 4.71 7.70
C ARG A 4 28.69 4.34 7.25
N GLU A 5 29.12 3.09 7.48
CA GLU A 5 30.46 2.61 7.12
C GLU A 5 30.50 2.08 5.70
N LEU A 6 29.34 1.69 5.13
CA LEU A 6 29.21 1.27 3.74
C LEU A 6 29.16 2.47 2.80
N SER A 7 29.82 2.37 1.64
CA SER A 7 29.68 3.36 0.56
C SER A 7 28.26 3.34 -0.03
N SER A 8 27.85 4.42 -0.72
CA SER A 8 26.56 4.45 -1.44
C SER A 8 26.48 3.35 -2.50
N GLU A 9 27.59 3.06 -3.17
CA GLU A 9 27.69 1.99 -4.17
C GLU A 9 27.50 0.61 -3.55
N ASP A 10 28.17 0.29 -2.44
CA ASP A 10 28.04 -1.02 -1.78
C ASP A 10 26.60 -1.27 -1.29
N ARG A 11 25.95 -0.22 -0.76
CA ARG A 11 24.55 -0.30 -0.31
C ARG A 11 23.62 -0.61 -1.49
N LEU A 12 23.82 0.08 -2.61
CA LEU A 12 23.03 -0.10 -3.83
C LEU A 12 23.26 -1.50 -4.42
N GLN A 13 24.50 -1.96 -4.50
CA GLN A 13 24.85 -3.30 -4.99
C GLN A 13 24.24 -4.39 -4.10
N LEU A 14 24.33 -4.24 -2.78
CA LEU A 14 23.71 -5.19 -1.85
C LEU A 14 22.19 -5.24 -2.00
N ARG A 15 21.50 -4.11 -2.16
CA ARG A 15 20.06 -4.09 -2.39
C ARG A 15 19.72 -4.83 -3.67
N HIS A 16 20.40 -4.52 -4.77
CA HIS A 16 20.18 -5.19 -6.06
C HIS A 16 20.43 -6.69 -5.95
N TYR A 17 21.50 -7.10 -5.27
CA TYR A 17 21.79 -8.51 -5.03
C TYR A 17 20.65 -9.22 -4.28
N VAL A 18 20.17 -8.64 -3.18
CA VAL A 18 19.08 -9.23 -2.39
C VAL A 18 17.79 -9.30 -3.23
N MET A 19 17.49 -8.26 -4.00
CA MET A 19 16.30 -8.22 -4.85
C MET A 19 16.39 -9.27 -5.97
N GLN A 20 17.51 -9.35 -6.66
CA GLN A 20 17.75 -10.39 -7.67
C GLN A 20 17.71 -11.79 -7.06
N TYR A 21 18.25 -11.96 -5.86
CA TYR A 21 18.22 -13.24 -5.14
C TYR A 21 16.78 -13.71 -4.88
N VAL A 22 15.89 -12.79 -4.45
CA VAL A 22 14.46 -13.06 -4.24
C VAL A 22 13.75 -13.43 -5.55
N VAL A 23 13.98 -12.66 -6.62
CA VAL A 23 13.32 -12.86 -7.92
C VAL A 23 13.81 -14.14 -8.61
N ALA A 24 15.12 -14.43 -8.54
CA ALA A 24 15.72 -15.59 -9.20
C ALA A 24 15.38 -16.92 -8.50
N ARG A 25 14.86 -16.89 -7.26
CA ARG A 25 14.54 -18.08 -6.48
C ARG A 25 13.10 -18.07 -5.97
N PRO A 26 12.11 -18.13 -6.88
CA PRO A 26 10.68 -18.04 -6.54
C PRO A 26 10.18 -19.14 -5.59
N GLN A 27 10.84 -20.30 -5.61
CA GLN A 27 10.48 -21.49 -4.83
C GLN A 27 11.03 -21.49 -3.39
N GLN A 28 11.63 -20.39 -2.93
CA GLN A 28 12.11 -20.30 -1.56
C GLN A 28 10.97 -20.36 -0.54
N PRO A 29 11.24 -20.85 0.68
CA PRO A 29 10.26 -20.83 1.74
C PRO A 29 9.73 -19.41 1.96
N HIS A 30 8.42 -19.28 2.11
CA HIS A 30 7.74 -17.99 2.23
C HIS A 30 8.39 -17.07 3.27
N TYR A 31 8.70 -17.60 4.46
CA TYR A 31 9.32 -16.81 5.55
C TYR A 31 10.71 -16.27 5.18
N VAL A 32 11.51 -16.99 4.39
CA VAL A 32 12.82 -16.51 3.91
C VAL A 32 12.61 -15.34 2.97
N ARG A 33 11.70 -15.50 2.00
CA ARG A 33 11.37 -14.45 1.04
C ARG A 33 10.87 -13.18 1.74
N GLU A 34 9.90 -13.30 2.65
CA GLU A 34 9.37 -12.14 3.37
C GLU A 34 10.45 -11.45 4.20
N THR A 35 11.38 -12.21 4.80
CA THR A 35 12.51 -11.63 5.54
C THR A 35 13.44 -10.83 4.61
N LEU A 36 13.79 -11.39 3.44
CA LEU A 36 14.67 -10.71 2.48
C LEU A 36 14.01 -9.45 1.91
N VAL A 37 12.71 -9.52 1.61
CA VAL A 37 11.94 -8.38 1.13
C VAL A 37 11.83 -7.29 2.21
N GLN A 38 11.69 -7.67 3.49
CA GLN A 38 11.77 -6.72 4.60
C GLN A 38 13.15 -6.07 4.71
N VAL A 39 14.24 -6.82 4.48
CA VAL A 39 15.60 -6.26 4.44
C VAL A 39 15.71 -5.20 3.34
N VAL A 40 15.18 -5.47 2.14
CA VAL A 40 15.13 -4.48 1.05
C VAL A 40 14.37 -3.22 1.49
N ALA A 41 13.20 -3.36 2.11
CA ALA A 41 12.42 -2.22 2.59
C ALA A 41 13.18 -1.38 3.64
N ILE A 42 13.89 -2.03 4.58
CA ILE A 42 14.73 -1.37 5.58
C ILE A 42 15.87 -0.60 4.91
N MET A 43 16.57 -1.21 3.95
CA MET A 43 17.65 -0.56 3.21
C MET A 43 17.14 0.69 2.48
N VAL A 44 16.01 0.57 1.79
CA VAL A 44 15.40 1.67 1.02
C VAL A 44 14.92 2.80 1.93
N LYS A 45 14.32 2.50 3.09
CA LYS A 45 13.95 3.54 4.07
C LYS A 45 15.18 4.25 4.63
N ARG A 46 16.24 3.51 4.93
CA ARG A 46 17.51 4.09 5.40
C ARG A 46 18.15 4.98 4.33
N GLY A 47 18.22 4.52 3.09
CA GLY A 47 18.72 5.28 1.94
C GLY A 47 17.91 6.55 1.68
N SER A 48 16.58 6.48 1.86
CA SER A 48 15.68 7.62 1.60
C SER A 48 15.96 8.90 2.39
N VAL A 49 16.72 8.77 3.49
CA VAL A 49 17.18 9.90 4.31
C VAL A 49 18.25 10.72 3.59
N GLU A 50 19.06 10.06 2.76
CA GLU A 50 20.23 10.63 2.09
C GLU A 50 19.90 11.09 0.66
N ASP A 51 19.12 10.32 -0.10
CA ASP A 51 18.80 10.57 -1.51
C ASP A 51 17.42 11.21 -1.73
N GLY A 52 16.68 11.51 -0.65
CA GLY A 52 15.32 12.03 -0.75
C GLY A 52 14.32 11.03 -1.33
N GLY A 53 14.63 9.73 -1.33
CA GLY A 53 13.77 8.66 -1.82
C GLY A 53 13.77 8.46 -3.32
N GLU A 54 14.85 8.84 -4.02
CA GLU A 54 15.07 8.54 -5.43
C GLU A 54 15.13 7.03 -5.68
N GLU A 55 15.94 6.29 -4.90
CA GLU A 55 16.06 4.84 -5.01
C GLU A 55 14.72 4.15 -4.76
N ARG A 56 13.93 4.67 -3.81
CA ARG A 56 12.57 4.20 -3.54
C ARG A 56 11.67 4.35 -4.78
N ALA A 57 11.77 5.48 -5.49
CA ALA A 57 10.97 5.72 -6.69
C ALA A 57 11.36 4.76 -7.83
N GLN A 58 12.66 4.47 -7.98
CA GLN A 58 13.17 3.49 -8.94
C GLN A 58 12.70 2.07 -8.60
N LEU A 59 12.83 1.65 -7.33
CA LEU A 59 12.34 0.35 -6.88
C LEU A 59 10.83 0.20 -7.12
N LEU A 60 10.02 1.23 -6.88
CA LEU A 60 8.59 1.15 -7.16
C LEU A 60 8.30 0.93 -8.65
N THR A 61 9.07 1.53 -9.55
CA THR A 61 8.97 1.25 -10.99
C THR A 61 9.29 -0.21 -11.32
N GLU A 62 10.38 -0.75 -10.75
CA GLU A 62 10.74 -2.17 -10.92
C GLU A 62 9.64 -3.11 -10.39
N VAL A 63 9.05 -2.77 -9.24
CA VAL A 63 8.01 -3.58 -8.59
C VAL A 63 6.69 -3.51 -9.35
N GLU A 64 6.32 -2.33 -9.88
CA GLU A 64 5.15 -2.19 -10.76
C GLU A 64 5.26 -3.10 -11.99
N GLN A 65 6.44 -3.12 -12.64
CA GLN A 65 6.73 -4.03 -13.75
C GLN A 65 6.65 -5.51 -13.32
N LEU A 66 7.14 -5.83 -12.12
CA LEU A 66 7.08 -7.17 -11.57
C LEU A 66 5.63 -7.65 -11.33
N ILE A 67 4.75 -6.75 -10.89
CA ILE A 67 3.31 -7.02 -10.66
C ILE A 67 2.53 -7.17 -11.97
N GLN A 68 2.98 -6.50 -13.03
CA GLN A 68 2.44 -6.63 -14.39
C GLN A 68 2.99 -7.85 -15.13
N SER A 69 3.95 -8.58 -14.55
CA SER A 69 4.48 -9.81 -15.15
C SER A 69 3.38 -10.84 -15.42
N PRO A 70 3.43 -11.58 -16.54
CA PRO A 70 2.50 -12.68 -16.78
C PRO A 70 2.71 -13.84 -15.80
N GLN A 71 3.85 -13.90 -15.10
CA GLN A 71 4.18 -14.97 -14.15
C GLN A 71 3.53 -14.71 -12.78
N PRO A 72 2.61 -15.56 -12.32
CA PRO A 72 1.86 -15.37 -11.06
C PRO A 72 2.76 -15.16 -9.84
N ILE A 73 3.83 -15.95 -9.75
CA ILE A 73 4.78 -15.86 -8.64
C ILE A 73 5.49 -14.50 -8.59
N MET A 74 5.81 -13.91 -9.75
CA MET A 74 6.42 -12.59 -9.83
C MET A 74 5.45 -11.52 -9.32
N ARG A 75 4.16 -11.63 -9.67
CA ARG A 75 3.13 -10.72 -9.17
C ARG A 75 3.00 -10.77 -7.66
N MET A 76 3.05 -11.97 -7.10
CA MET A 76 3.02 -12.18 -5.65
C MET A 76 4.27 -11.62 -4.96
N ILE A 77 5.47 -11.84 -5.52
CA ILE A 77 6.71 -11.24 -5.03
C ILE A 77 6.61 -9.71 -5.03
N GLY A 78 6.11 -9.13 -6.13
CA GLY A 78 5.88 -7.69 -6.23
C GLY A 78 4.96 -7.16 -5.14
N CYS A 79 3.83 -7.84 -4.89
CA CYS A 79 2.92 -7.49 -3.80
C CYS A 79 3.59 -7.59 -2.42
N SER A 80 4.42 -8.61 -2.17
CA SER A 80 5.20 -8.71 -0.93
C SER A 80 6.15 -7.53 -0.75
N ILE A 81 6.81 -7.04 -1.82
CA ILE A 81 7.71 -5.89 -1.75
C ILE A 81 6.95 -4.61 -1.43
N VAL A 82 5.81 -4.37 -2.08
CA VAL A 82 4.94 -3.23 -1.76
C VAL A 82 4.50 -3.29 -0.30
N SER A 83 4.07 -4.47 0.17
CA SER A 83 3.63 -4.67 1.55
C SER A 83 4.75 -4.36 2.56
N ALA A 84 5.95 -4.89 2.34
CA ALA A 84 7.10 -4.62 3.23
C ALA A 84 7.51 -3.15 3.23
N LEU A 85 7.48 -2.48 2.08
CA LEU A 85 7.71 -1.03 2.00
C LEU A 85 6.67 -0.26 2.82
N MET A 86 5.38 -0.56 2.63
CA MET A 86 4.31 0.09 3.39
C MET A 86 4.49 -0.14 4.89
N GLN A 87 4.71 -1.38 5.34
CA GLN A 87 4.93 -1.71 6.75
C GLN A 87 6.16 -1.00 7.32
N GLU A 88 7.27 -0.96 6.57
CA GLU A 88 8.49 -0.32 7.02
C GLU A 88 8.30 1.19 7.20
N TYR A 89 7.57 1.86 6.30
CA TYR A 89 7.30 3.30 6.39
C TYR A 89 6.17 3.67 7.34
N ALA A 90 5.26 2.75 7.66
CA ALA A 90 4.16 2.98 8.59
C ALA A 90 4.64 3.26 10.01
N VAL A 91 5.75 2.64 10.41
CA VAL A 91 6.30 2.70 11.77
C VAL A 91 7.27 3.88 11.92
N THR A 92 7.01 4.76 12.90
CA THR A 92 7.95 5.85 13.27
C THR A 92 8.69 5.63 14.59
N VAL A 93 8.29 4.62 15.37
CA VAL A 93 8.92 4.25 16.63
C VAL A 93 9.25 2.76 16.62
N LYS A 94 10.53 2.38 16.52
CA LYS A 94 10.97 0.98 16.75
C LYS A 94 11.93 0.91 17.92
N SER A 95 11.81 -0.18 18.68
CA SER A 95 12.73 -0.53 19.79
C SER A 95 14.17 -0.78 19.33
N THR A 96 14.41 -0.93 18.02
CA THR A 96 15.72 -1.25 17.41
C THR A 96 16.32 -0.11 16.58
N ASP A 97 15.85 1.14 16.74
CA ASP A 97 16.29 2.33 15.97
C ASP A 97 17.73 2.79 16.30
N VAL A 98 18.69 1.89 16.16
CA VAL A 98 20.11 2.21 16.27
C VAL A 98 20.52 3.05 15.06
N GLY A 99 20.72 4.35 15.30
CA GLY A 99 21.37 5.28 14.36
C GLY A 99 20.45 6.18 13.53
N ILE A 100 19.12 6.12 13.74
CA ILE A 100 18.14 6.99 13.07
C ILE A 100 17.26 7.62 14.15
N THR A 101 17.07 8.94 14.08
CA THR A 101 16.21 9.63 15.05
C THR A 101 14.74 9.52 14.67
N TRP A 102 13.86 9.66 15.65
CA TRP A 102 12.42 9.72 15.42
C TRP A 102 12.03 10.78 14.39
N GLU A 103 12.67 11.97 14.40
CA GLU A 103 12.38 13.04 13.45
C GLU A 103 12.66 12.60 12.01
N THR A 104 13.70 11.81 11.82
CA THR A 104 14.06 11.24 10.52
C THR A 104 13.01 10.23 10.06
N HIS A 105 12.55 9.34 10.95
CA HIS A 105 11.45 8.42 10.64
C HIS A 105 10.15 9.16 10.30
N PHE A 106 9.82 10.20 11.07
CA PHE A 106 8.65 11.05 10.84
C PHE A 106 8.71 11.75 9.49
N LYS A 107 9.85 12.37 9.14
CA LYS A 107 10.06 13.00 7.84
C LYS A 107 9.93 11.98 6.70
N ALA A 108 10.52 10.80 6.85
CA ALA A 108 10.45 9.74 5.85
C ALA A 108 9.01 9.25 5.63
N LYS A 109 8.24 9.00 6.70
CA LYS A 109 6.82 8.62 6.63
C LYS A 109 5.99 9.72 5.95
N LYS A 110 6.15 10.98 6.34
CA LYS A 110 5.41 12.10 5.75
C LYS A 110 5.70 12.26 4.25
N GLN A 111 6.96 12.10 3.86
CA GLN A 111 7.34 12.14 2.44
C GLN A 111 6.75 10.95 1.68
N PHE A 112 6.77 9.76 2.28
CA PHE A 112 6.18 8.55 1.71
C PHE A 112 4.66 8.70 1.49
N GLU A 113 3.93 9.20 2.49
CA GLU A 113 2.50 9.50 2.43
C GLU A 113 2.11 10.44 1.28
N GLY A 114 2.95 11.44 1.02
CA GLY A 114 2.66 12.46 0.00
C GLY A 114 2.91 12.01 -1.43
N ALA A 115 3.99 11.25 -1.65
CA ALA A 115 4.43 10.88 -2.99
C ALA A 115 4.13 9.40 -3.31
N HIS A 116 4.68 8.49 -2.52
CA HIS A 116 4.84 7.09 -2.91
C HIS A 116 3.66 6.22 -2.48
N LEU A 117 3.07 6.46 -1.30
CA LEU A 117 1.85 5.78 -0.87
C LEU A 117 0.69 6.07 -1.84
N ARG A 118 0.60 7.32 -2.32
CA ARG A 118 -0.39 7.73 -3.33
C ARG A 118 -0.16 7.05 -4.68
N ARG A 119 1.10 6.95 -5.13
CA ARG A 119 1.47 6.19 -6.34
C ARG A 119 1.07 4.72 -6.22
N ILE A 120 1.44 4.08 -5.10
CA ILE A 120 1.09 2.69 -4.79
C ILE A 120 -0.42 2.49 -4.84
N PHE A 121 -1.20 3.37 -4.20
CA PHE A 121 -2.66 3.26 -4.19
C PHE A 121 -3.25 3.32 -5.58
N HIS A 122 -2.90 4.32 -6.40
CA HIS A 122 -3.42 4.42 -7.77
C HIS A 122 -3.04 3.22 -8.64
N PHE A 123 -1.83 2.70 -8.48
CA PHE A 123 -1.41 1.49 -9.19
C PHE A 123 -2.26 0.27 -8.79
N ILE A 124 -2.50 0.08 -7.49
CA ILE A 124 -3.39 -0.98 -6.98
C ILE A 124 -4.82 -0.80 -7.50
N LEU A 125 -5.35 0.43 -7.50
CA LEU A 125 -6.69 0.72 -8.03
C LEU A 125 -6.82 0.34 -9.50
N GLY A 126 -5.78 0.61 -10.31
CA GLY A 126 -5.74 0.18 -11.71
C GLY A 126 -5.88 -1.33 -11.86
N LEU A 127 -5.07 -2.09 -11.11
CA LEU A 127 -5.12 -3.55 -11.13
C LEU A 127 -6.43 -4.13 -10.57
N LEU A 128 -6.99 -3.49 -9.54
CA LEU A 128 -8.29 -3.86 -8.98
C LEU A 128 -9.42 -3.60 -9.99
N LYS A 129 -9.35 -2.50 -10.74
CA LYS A 129 -10.30 -2.18 -11.81
C LYS A 129 -10.21 -3.20 -12.96
N GLU A 130 -9.01 -3.53 -13.41
CA GLU A 130 -8.81 -4.59 -14.41
C GLU A 130 -9.38 -5.94 -13.94
N GLY A 131 -9.13 -6.30 -12.67
CA GLY A 131 -9.69 -7.51 -12.06
C GLY A 131 -11.22 -7.46 -11.97
N GLN A 132 -11.78 -6.31 -11.62
CA GLN A 132 -13.22 -6.06 -11.57
C GLN A 132 -13.87 -6.24 -12.94
N GLU A 133 -13.31 -5.62 -13.99
CA GLU A 133 -13.82 -5.68 -15.35
C GLU A 133 -13.75 -7.11 -15.90
N SER A 134 -12.66 -7.83 -15.62
CA SER A 134 -12.52 -9.25 -15.98
C SER A 134 -13.56 -10.14 -15.31
N MET A 135 -13.97 -9.85 -14.08
CA MET A 135 -15.02 -10.59 -13.38
C MET A 135 -16.40 -10.31 -13.97
N GLU A 136 -16.75 -9.04 -14.21
CA GLU A 136 -18.04 -8.66 -14.82
C GLU A 136 -18.22 -9.28 -16.21
N ALA A 137 -17.15 -9.29 -17.03
CA ALA A 137 -17.17 -9.92 -18.35
C ALA A 137 -17.43 -11.44 -18.28
N ALA A 138 -16.98 -12.10 -17.21
CA ALA A 138 -17.20 -13.53 -16.99
C ALA A 138 -18.63 -13.86 -16.51
N GLU A 139 -19.27 -12.96 -15.76
CA GLU A 139 -20.65 -13.14 -15.28
C GLU A 139 -21.69 -13.03 -16.40
N GLY A 140 -21.46 -12.17 -17.40
CA GLY A 140 -22.35 -11.99 -18.55
C GLY A 140 -22.41 -13.17 -19.53
N GLY A 141 -21.55 -14.19 -19.37
CA GLY A 141 -21.39 -15.32 -20.28
C GLY A 141 -22.10 -16.62 -19.89
N GLY A 142 -22.95 -16.62 -18.86
CA GLY A 142 -23.68 -17.80 -18.41
C GLY A 142 -22.87 -18.68 -17.45
N GLY A 143 -22.96 -18.36 -16.17
CA GLY A 143 -22.42 -19.17 -15.07
C GLY A 143 -21.29 -18.46 -14.35
N GLY A 144 -21.58 -17.97 -13.13
CA GLY A 144 -20.62 -17.34 -12.23
C GLY A 144 -19.42 -18.25 -11.96
N LYS A 145 -18.38 -18.14 -12.78
CA LYS A 145 -17.10 -18.73 -12.47
C LYS A 145 -16.49 -17.90 -11.36
N LEU A 146 -16.60 -18.42 -10.15
CA LEU A 146 -15.83 -17.95 -9.00
C LEU A 146 -14.37 -17.77 -9.41
N LEU A 147 -13.77 -16.63 -9.07
CA LEU A 147 -12.33 -16.43 -9.19
C LEU A 147 -11.63 -17.60 -8.48
N GLN A 148 -10.78 -18.31 -9.21
CA GLN A 148 -10.08 -19.47 -8.68
C GLN A 148 -8.57 -19.35 -8.90
N GLY A 149 -7.81 -20.05 -8.06
CA GLY A 149 -6.36 -20.15 -8.15
C GLY A 149 -5.66 -18.79 -8.02
N GLU A 150 -4.81 -18.50 -9.00
CA GLU A 150 -3.84 -17.40 -8.96
C GLU A 150 -4.51 -16.02 -9.06
N GLN A 151 -5.59 -15.90 -9.83
CA GLN A 151 -6.32 -14.64 -9.98
C GLN A 151 -6.99 -14.23 -8.65
N ARG A 152 -7.58 -15.21 -7.95
CA ARG A 152 -8.12 -15.02 -6.60
C ARG A 152 -7.02 -14.59 -5.62
N ALA A 153 -5.91 -15.33 -5.61
CA ALA A 153 -4.79 -15.08 -4.70
C ALA A 153 -4.19 -13.67 -4.90
N LEU A 154 -4.08 -13.22 -6.15
CA LEU A 154 -3.64 -11.87 -6.43
C LEU A 154 -4.68 -10.83 -6.00
N LEU A 155 -5.96 -11.01 -6.34
CA LEU A 155 -7.01 -10.08 -5.92
C LEU A 155 -7.03 -9.92 -4.40
N HIS A 156 -6.85 -11.01 -3.66
CA HIS A 156 -6.71 -10.99 -2.21
C HIS A 156 -5.56 -10.08 -1.76
N ARG A 157 -4.37 -10.24 -2.36
CA ARG A 157 -3.21 -9.38 -2.04
C ARG A 157 -3.45 -7.92 -2.39
N LEU A 158 -4.07 -7.64 -3.53
CA LEU A 158 -4.37 -6.26 -3.95
C LEU A 158 -5.39 -5.59 -3.01
N LEU A 159 -6.44 -6.31 -2.59
CA LEU A 159 -7.40 -5.81 -1.61
C LEU A 159 -6.74 -5.54 -0.26
N MET A 160 -5.86 -6.43 0.22
CA MET A 160 -5.11 -6.18 1.46
C MET A 160 -4.22 -4.92 1.36
N LEU A 161 -3.57 -4.69 0.22
CA LEU A 161 -2.75 -3.50 0.02
C LEU A 161 -3.60 -2.22 -0.08
N ALA A 162 -4.75 -2.29 -0.74
CA ALA A 162 -5.70 -1.18 -0.78
C ALA A 162 -6.22 -0.84 0.62
N GLU A 163 -6.64 -1.86 1.39
CA GLU A 163 -7.05 -1.70 2.78
C GLU A 163 -5.92 -1.11 3.63
N SER A 164 -4.70 -1.63 3.51
CA SER A 164 -3.53 -1.10 4.24
C SER A 164 -3.23 0.36 3.91
N THR A 165 -3.58 0.82 2.70
CA THR A 165 -3.46 2.24 2.32
C THR A 165 -4.58 3.07 2.93
N LEU A 166 -5.82 2.56 2.94
CA LEU A 166 -6.99 3.26 3.47
C LEU A 166 -7.03 3.29 5.02
N THR A 167 -6.42 2.31 5.66
CA THR A 167 -6.21 2.23 7.12
C THR A 167 -4.91 2.92 7.56
N TRP A 168 -4.19 3.57 6.65
CA TRP A 168 -2.92 4.20 6.96
C TRP A 168 -3.09 5.31 8.01
N THR A 169 -2.31 5.25 9.10
CA THR A 169 -2.27 6.30 10.11
C THR A 169 -1.51 7.52 9.59
N PHE A 170 -2.20 8.41 8.85
CA PHE A 170 -1.63 9.63 8.28
C PHE A 170 -1.10 10.58 9.35
N ILE A 171 0.07 11.18 9.08
CA ILE A 171 0.66 12.17 9.96
C ILE A 171 -0.14 13.48 9.92
N SER A 172 -0.63 13.91 11.08
CA SER A 172 -1.14 15.27 11.28
C SER A 172 -0.08 16.16 11.95
N LEU A 173 0.10 17.36 11.40
CA LEU A 173 1.12 18.35 11.82
C LEU A 173 0.99 18.84 13.27
N HIS A 174 -0.12 18.55 13.94
CA HIS A 174 -0.43 19.10 15.26
C HIS A 174 -0.28 18.12 16.42
N LEU A 175 0.25 16.91 16.20
CA LEU A 175 0.39 15.92 17.27
C LEU A 175 1.76 15.98 17.98
N PRO A 176 1.79 16.15 19.31
CA PRO A 176 2.98 15.96 20.12
C PRO A 176 3.53 14.53 19.99
N LYS A 177 4.87 14.37 19.99
CA LYS A 177 5.57 13.07 19.87
C LYS A 177 5.02 11.99 20.80
N ARG A 178 4.71 12.34 22.05
CA ARG A 178 4.22 11.41 23.10
C ARG A 178 2.86 10.80 22.80
N LEU A 179 2.03 11.48 22.00
CA LEU A 179 0.72 10.96 21.61
C LEU A 179 0.82 10.10 20.36
N MET A 180 1.83 10.31 19.52
CA MET A 180 1.91 9.66 18.21
C MET A 180 2.06 8.14 18.29
N SER A 181 2.78 7.60 19.29
CA SER A 181 2.85 6.15 19.50
C SER A 181 1.49 5.54 19.88
N VAL A 182 0.61 6.31 20.52
CA VAL A 182 -0.77 5.89 20.84
C VAL A 182 -1.62 5.84 19.57
N PHE A 183 -1.46 6.80 18.67
CA PHE A 183 -2.18 6.81 17.40
C PHE A 183 -1.67 5.76 16.41
N GLU A 184 -0.38 5.40 16.46
CA GLU A 184 0.17 4.27 15.69
C GLU A 184 -0.34 2.91 16.18
N GLN A 185 -0.90 2.84 17.40
CA GLN A 185 -1.53 1.64 17.95
C GLN A 185 -3.05 1.57 17.67
N ASP A 186 -3.63 2.62 17.07
CA ASP A 186 -5.03 2.60 16.66
C ASP A 186 -5.19 1.62 15.51
N GLN A 187 -5.99 0.57 15.73
CA GLN A 187 -6.21 -0.49 14.75
C GLN A 187 -7.13 -0.05 13.62
N ASN A 188 -7.94 0.99 13.82
CA ASN A 188 -8.89 1.50 12.83
C ASN A 188 -8.91 3.03 12.82
N PRO A 189 -7.79 3.67 12.44
CA PRO A 189 -7.74 5.12 12.39
C PRO A 189 -8.69 5.63 11.31
N SER A 190 -9.35 6.74 11.58
CA SER A 190 -10.15 7.41 10.56
C SER A 190 -9.27 7.93 9.43
N LEU A 191 -9.72 7.73 8.19
CA LEU A 191 -9.01 8.11 6.97
C LEU A 191 -8.86 9.64 6.86
N ARG A 192 -7.64 10.12 7.11
CA ARG A 192 -7.26 11.56 7.22
C ARG A 192 -6.11 11.95 6.29
N PRO A 193 -6.27 11.81 4.96
CA PRO A 193 -5.19 12.04 4.04
C PRO A 193 -4.87 13.54 3.90
N GLY A 194 -3.63 13.84 3.47
CA GLY A 194 -3.20 15.21 3.17
C GLY A 194 -3.80 15.76 1.87
N GLN A 195 -3.61 17.06 1.62
CA GLN A 195 -4.17 17.77 0.46
C GLN A 195 -3.84 17.10 -0.89
N GLN A 196 -2.66 16.50 -1.02
CA GLN A 196 -2.22 15.81 -2.23
C GLN A 196 -3.10 14.60 -2.64
N TRP A 197 -3.97 14.11 -1.75
CA TRP A 197 -4.92 13.03 -2.01
C TRP A 197 -6.33 13.55 -2.34
N GLU A 198 -6.55 14.86 -2.35
CA GLU A 198 -7.87 15.45 -2.55
C GLU A 198 -8.50 15.00 -3.87
N GLU A 199 -7.74 14.98 -4.96
CA GLU A 199 -8.21 14.50 -6.27
C GLU A 199 -8.61 13.02 -6.24
N THR A 200 -7.80 12.18 -5.58
CA THR A 200 -8.05 10.74 -5.45
C THR A 200 -9.40 10.46 -4.78
N PHE A 201 -9.72 11.15 -3.69
CA PHE A 201 -10.95 10.91 -2.93
C PHE A 201 -12.15 11.71 -3.43
N LYS A 202 -11.95 12.71 -4.30
CA LYS A 202 -13.03 13.39 -5.02
C LYS A 202 -13.52 12.59 -6.22
N ASP A 203 -12.70 11.70 -6.76
CA ASP A 203 -13.10 10.83 -7.85
C ASP A 203 -14.18 9.84 -7.37
N THR A 204 -15.40 10.02 -7.89
CA THR A 204 -16.54 9.15 -7.58
C THR A 204 -16.37 7.75 -8.14
N SER A 205 -15.52 7.56 -9.14
CA SER A 205 -15.21 6.24 -9.70
C SER A 205 -14.56 5.32 -8.67
N LEU A 206 -13.86 5.88 -7.67
CA LEU A 206 -13.28 5.13 -6.56
C LEU A 206 -14.34 4.39 -5.75
N LEU A 207 -15.42 5.09 -5.37
CA LEU A 207 -16.52 4.50 -4.60
C LEU A 207 -17.22 3.41 -5.41
N HIS A 208 -17.54 3.71 -6.67
CA HIS A 208 -18.17 2.73 -7.56
C HIS A 208 -17.32 1.46 -7.71
N LEU A 209 -16.00 1.60 -7.85
CA LEU A 209 -15.09 0.46 -7.93
C LEU A 209 -15.18 -0.43 -6.68
N PHE A 210 -15.08 0.14 -5.48
CA PHE A 210 -15.13 -0.67 -4.25
C PHE A 210 -16.51 -1.27 -3.96
N PHE A 211 -17.60 -0.57 -4.28
CA PHE A 211 -18.94 -1.14 -4.16
C PHE A 211 -19.14 -2.32 -5.13
N LYS A 212 -18.71 -2.17 -6.39
CA LYS A 212 -18.74 -3.25 -7.38
C LYS A 212 -17.87 -4.43 -6.97
N LEU A 213 -16.63 -4.18 -6.56
CA LEU A 213 -15.72 -5.22 -6.07
C LEU A 213 -16.34 -5.99 -4.91
N TYR A 214 -16.86 -5.30 -3.89
CA TYR A 214 -17.54 -5.95 -2.77
C TYR A 214 -18.70 -6.81 -3.26
N TRP A 215 -19.54 -6.29 -4.16
CA TRP A 215 -20.68 -7.05 -4.69
C TRP A 215 -20.27 -8.34 -5.39
N LEU A 216 -19.20 -8.31 -6.17
CA LEU A 216 -18.65 -9.46 -6.90
C LEU A 216 -18.02 -10.49 -5.96
N VAL A 217 -17.32 -10.04 -4.91
CA VAL A 217 -16.52 -10.93 -4.06
C VAL A 217 -17.16 -11.29 -2.71
N ARG A 218 -18.31 -10.72 -2.35
CA ARG A 218 -18.97 -10.92 -1.04
C ARG A 218 -19.27 -12.37 -0.65
N SER A 219 -19.34 -13.29 -1.61
CA SER A 219 -19.53 -14.72 -1.35
C SER A 219 -18.25 -15.40 -0.85
N ASP A 220 -17.08 -14.84 -1.15
CA ASP A 220 -15.79 -15.23 -0.60
C ASP A 220 -15.52 -14.42 0.67
N TRP A 221 -15.53 -15.09 1.83
CA TRP A 221 -15.34 -14.44 3.12
C TRP A 221 -14.05 -13.60 3.20
N GLU A 222 -12.93 -14.12 2.70
CA GLU A 222 -11.63 -13.44 2.82
C GLU A 222 -11.60 -12.19 1.95
N LEU A 223 -12.02 -12.30 0.69
CA LEU A 223 -12.06 -11.16 -0.23
C LEU A 223 -13.12 -10.13 0.20
N GLY A 224 -14.30 -10.60 0.58
CA GLY A 224 -15.42 -9.79 1.04
C GLY A 224 -15.07 -8.98 2.28
N HIS A 225 -14.31 -9.57 3.22
CA HIS A 225 -13.82 -8.88 4.42
C HIS A 225 -12.96 -7.65 4.05
N HIS A 226 -11.91 -7.85 3.24
CA HIS A 226 -11.02 -6.75 2.87
C HIS A 226 -11.72 -5.69 2.01
N ALA A 227 -12.59 -6.09 1.08
CA ALA A 227 -13.37 -5.14 0.28
C ALA A 227 -14.33 -4.31 1.14
N LEU A 228 -14.98 -4.93 2.13
CA LEU A 228 -15.85 -4.23 3.06
C LEU A 228 -15.06 -3.27 3.97
N ASN A 229 -13.89 -3.67 4.48
CA ASN A 229 -13.05 -2.79 5.28
C ASN A 229 -12.60 -1.57 4.47
N CYS A 230 -12.29 -1.72 3.18
CA CYS A 230 -12.03 -0.59 2.30
C CYS A 230 -13.22 0.39 2.24
N LEU A 231 -14.44 -0.13 2.07
CA LEU A 231 -15.66 0.70 2.08
C LEU A 231 -15.88 1.40 3.43
N VAL A 232 -15.72 0.68 4.55
CA VAL A 232 -15.83 1.24 5.90
C VAL A 232 -14.82 2.38 6.09
N GLN A 233 -13.59 2.20 5.62
CA GLN A 233 -12.58 3.24 5.73
C GLN A 233 -12.86 4.45 4.84
N LEU A 234 -13.38 4.23 3.63
CA LEU A 234 -13.87 5.32 2.76
C LEU A 234 -15.03 6.09 3.40
N ALA A 235 -15.94 5.43 4.13
CA ALA A 235 -16.98 6.11 4.91
C ALA A 235 -16.41 6.96 6.06
N SER A 236 -15.23 6.60 6.57
CA SER A 236 -14.56 7.34 7.65
C SER A 236 -13.78 8.56 7.16
N LEU A 237 -13.73 8.81 5.84
CA LEU A 237 -12.96 9.90 5.22
C LEU A 237 -13.29 11.24 5.87
N ASN A 238 -12.28 11.91 6.38
CA ASN A 238 -12.38 13.27 6.89
C ASN A 238 -11.04 14.03 6.79
N GLY A 239 -11.02 15.26 7.27
CA GLY A 239 -9.84 16.14 7.20
C GLY A 239 -9.83 17.04 5.97
N VAL A 240 -8.63 17.35 5.48
CA VAL A 240 -8.37 18.44 4.52
C VAL A 240 -9.09 18.22 3.19
N SER A 241 -9.21 16.96 2.75
CA SER A 241 -9.88 16.61 1.49
C SER A 241 -11.39 16.90 1.47
N LEU A 242 -12.04 17.03 2.64
CA LEU A 242 -13.48 17.31 2.79
C LEU A 242 -13.75 18.58 3.63
N ILE A 243 -12.90 19.61 3.50
CA ILE A 243 -13.03 20.87 4.27
C ILE A 243 -14.38 21.55 3.99
N SER A 244 -14.83 21.61 2.73
CA SER A 244 -16.07 22.32 2.40
C SER A 244 -17.30 21.45 2.71
N LYS A 245 -18.34 22.07 3.28
CA LYS A 245 -19.63 21.42 3.54
C LYS A 245 -20.22 20.85 2.24
N GLN A 246 -20.07 21.55 1.13
CA GLN A 246 -20.55 21.13 -0.18
C GLN A 246 -19.85 19.85 -0.66
N ASN A 247 -18.52 19.77 -0.54
CA ASN A 247 -17.77 18.57 -0.94
C ASN A 247 -18.13 17.37 -0.07
N ARG A 248 -18.32 17.59 1.24
CA ARG A 248 -18.75 16.55 2.16
C ARG A 248 -20.14 16.03 1.82
N LEU A 249 -21.09 16.92 1.55
CA LEU A 249 -22.44 16.54 1.13
C LEU A 249 -22.41 15.78 -0.19
N ALA A 250 -21.67 16.27 -1.19
CA ALA A 250 -21.53 15.58 -2.47
C ALA A 250 -20.96 14.17 -2.30
N TYR A 251 -19.86 14.02 -1.55
CA TYR A 251 -19.25 12.72 -1.28
C TYR A 251 -20.21 11.77 -0.56
N LEU A 252 -20.90 12.25 0.48
CA LEU A 252 -21.88 11.44 1.22
C LEU A 252 -23.07 11.03 0.34
N THR A 253 -23.57 11.93 -0.51
CA THR A 253 -24.64 11.59 -1.46
C THR A 253 -24.18 10.46 -2.38
N HIS A 254 -22.99 10.57 -2.97
CA HIS A 254 -22.43 9.51 -3.82
C HIS A 254 -22.14 8.21 -3.09
N TYR A 255 -21.79 8.26 -1.80
CA TYR A 255 -21.55 7.06 -1.00
C TYR A 255 -22.85 6.30 -0.69
N LEU A 256 -23.98 7.00 -0.63
CA LEU A 256 -25.28 6.44 -0.26
C LEU A 256 -26.15 6.03 -1.46
N THR A 257 -25.77 6.40 -2.68
CA THR A 257 -26.52 6.13 -3.93
C THR A 257 -25.76 5.19 -4.84
#